data_AF-A0A838R2W8-F1
#
_entry.id   AF-A0A838R2W8-F1
#
_cell.length_a   1.000
_cell.length_b   1.000
_cell.length_c   1.000
_cell.angle_alpha   90.00
_cell.angle_beta   90.00
_cell.angle_gamma   90.00
#
_symmetry.space_group_name_H-M   'P 1'
#
loop_
_entity.id
_entity.type
_entity.pdbx_description
1 polymer ?
#
loop_
_entity_poly.entity_id
_entity_poly.type
_entity_poly.pdbx_seq_one_letter_code
_entity_poly.pdbx_strand_id
1 'polypeptide(L)'
;MSGKTGHGTASTEEYAPVFAGPPRARLEELFALYPTKQACLLPALWIVQEERGWISERAIGEVAEALGLTPAYVKGVVTFYTMY
;
A
#
# COMPACT_ATOMS: atom_id res chain seq x y z
N MET A 1 32.47 10.39 25.94
CA MET A 1 32.14 10.79 24.56
C MET A 1 31.01 9.89 24.08
N SER A 2 29.82 10.47 23.96
CA SER A 2 28.57 9.82 23.54
C SER A 2 28.51 9.79 22.01
N GLY A 3 28.02 8.71 21.38
CA GLY A 3 27.93 8.68 19.92
C GLY A 3 27.51 7.39 19.23
N LYS A 4 26.31 6.89 19.57
CA LYS A 4 25.33 6.19 18.68
C LYS A 4 25.70 4.86 18.00
N THR A 5 25.12 3.82 18.60
CA THR A 5 24.48 2.63 18.03
C THR A 5 23.97 2.80 16.58
N GLY A 6 24.47 1.98 15.66
CA GLY A 6 23.83 1.71 14.37
C GLY A 6 22.84 0.54 14.53
N HIS A 7 21.55 0.83 14.46
CA HIS A 7 20.48 -0.16 14.49
C HIS A 7 20.13 -0.60 13.07
N GLY A 8 20.09 -1.92 12.86
CA GLY A 8 19.23 -2.57 11.86
C GLY A 8 19.74 -2.54 10.42
N THR A 9 20.43 -3.61 10.02
CA THR A 9 20.47 -4.03 8.62
C THR A 9 19.04 -4.33 8.18
N ALA A 10 18.42 -3.40 7.44
CA ALA A 10 17.15 -3.68 6.78
C ALA A 10 17.41 -4.81 5.77
N SER A 11 16.86 -5.98 6.04
CA SER A 11 16.85 -7.09 5.12
C SER A 11 16.25 -6.61 3.79
N THR A 12 17.04 -6.68 2.72
CA THR A 12 16.54 -6.58 1.34
C THR A 12 15.78 -7.86 1.02
N GLU A 13 14.69 -8.12 1.74
CA GLU A 13 13.69 -9.06 1.25
C GLU A 13 13.07 -8.43 0.01
N GLU A 14 13.15 -9.17 -1.08
CA GLU A 14 12.67 -8.78 -2.40
C GLU A 14 11.16 -8.56 -2.32
N TYR A 15 10.72 -7.30 -2.46
CA TYR A 15 9.31 -6.95 -2.42
C TYR A 15 8.67 -7.31 -3.76
N ALA A 16 7.86 -8.37 -3.79
CA ALA A 16 6.99 -8.63 -4.92
C ALA A 16 5.84 -7.60 -4.92
N PRO A 17 5.53 -6.89 -6.03
CA PRO A 17 4.37 -6.01 -6.10
C PRO A 17 3.05 -6.78 -5.91
N VAL A 18 2.09 -6.19 -5.21
CA VAL A 18 0.73 -6.74 -5.05
C VAL A 18 -0.05 -6.56 -6.35
N PHE A 19 -0.03 -5.37 -6.95
CA PHE A 19 -0.76 -5.04 -8.16
C PHE A 19 -0.03 -5.55 -9.41
N ALA A 20 0.27 -6.85 -9.43
CA ALA A 20 0.71 -7.61 -10.59
C ALA A 20 -0.26 -8.77 -10.85
N GLY A 21 -0.47 -9.16 -12.11
CA GLY A 21 -1.35 -10.29 -12.43
C GLY A 21 -2.82 -10.07 -12.01
N PRO A 22 -3.50 -11.07 -11.41
CA PRO A 22 -4.93 -10.96 -11.09
C PRO A 22 -5.32 -9.77 -10.18
N PRO A 23 -4.59 -9.44 -9.09
CA PRO A 23 -4.85 -8.23 -8.30
C PRO A 23 -4.82 -6.93 -9.11
N ARG A 24 -3.96 -6.84 -10.13
CA ARG A 24 -3.91 -5.67 -11.02
C ARG A 24 -5.19 -5.54 -11.84
N ALA A 25 -5.66 -6.65 -12.41
CA ALA A 25 -6.91 -6.67 -13.16
C ALA A 25 -8.09 -6.24 -12.28
N ARG A 26 -8.17 -6.76 -11.04
CA ARG A 26 -9.19 -6.34 -10.05
C ARG A 26 -9.13 -4.84 -9.77
N LEU A 27 -7.93 -4.27 -9.62
CA LEU A 27 -7.77 -2.83 -9.43
C LEU A 27 -8.24 -2.01 -10.64
N GLU A 28 -7.95 -2.49 -11.85
CA GLU A 28 -8.36 -1.82 -13.09
C GLU A 28 -9.88 -1.86 -13.31
N GLU A 29 -10.54 -2.96 -12.92
CA GLU A 29 -12.00 -3.05 -12.88
C GLU A 29 -12.61 -2.00 -11.93
N LEU A 30 -12.00 -1.80 -10.75
CA LEU A 30 -12.44 -0.74 -9.83
C LEU A 30 -12.36 0.65 -10.47
N PHE A 31 -11.30 0.96 -11.23
CA PHE A 31 -11.18 2.27 -11.87
C PHE A 31 -12.33 2.62 -12.81
N ALA A 32 -13.01 1.62 -13.39
CA ALA A 32 -14.19 1.85 -14.23
C ALA A 32 -15.47 2.14 -13.41
N LEU A 33 -15.50 1.78 -12.13
CA LEU A 33 -16.66 1.91 -11.25
C LEU A 33 -16.69 3.23 -10.46
N TYR A 34 -15.54 3.90 -10.35
CA TYR A 34 -15.40 5.13 -9.58
C TYR A 34 -15.11 6.34 -10.48
N PRO A 35 -15.58 7.55 -10.12
CA PRO A 35 -15.36 8.76 -10.90
C PRO A 35 -13.87 9.19 -10.93
N THR A 36 -13.08 8.76 -9.94
CA THR A 36 -11.64 9.05 -9.86
C THR A 36 -10.87 7.86 -9.29
N LYS A 37 -9.58 7.73 -9.63
CA LYS A 37 -8.73 6.67 -9.09
C LYS A 37 -8.58 6.76 -7.58
N GLN A 38 -8.49 7.97 -7.03
CA GLN A 38 -8.36 8.19 -5.59
C GLN A 38 -9.55 7.64 -4.79
N ALA A 39 -10.75 7.65 -5.37
CA ALA A 39 -11.95 7.07 -4.74
C ALA A 39 -11.86 5.54 -4.57
N CYS A 40 -10.92 4.88 -5.27
CA CYS A 40 -10.63 3.45 -5.12
C CYS A 40 -9.70 3.13 -3.93
N LEU A 41 -9.37 4.11 -3.06
CA LEU A 41 -8.40 3.89 -1.99
C LEU A 41 -8.76 2.74 -1.05
N LEU A 42 -9.98 2.74 -0.52
CA LEU A 42 -10.41 1.67 0.39
C LEU A 42 -10.43 0.29 -0.30
N PRO A 43 -11.06 0.10 -1.47
CA PRO A 43 -11.04 -1.21 -2.12
C PRO A 43 -9.64 -1.63 -2.59
N ALA A 44 -8.74 -0.71 -2.94
CA ALA A 44 -7.35 -1.03 -3.24
C ALA A 44 -6.58 -1.53 -2.00
N LEU A 45 -6.82 -0.95 -0.83
CA LEU A 45 -6.23 -1.41 0.44
C LEU A 45 -6.75 -2.80 0.83
N TRP A 46 -8.03 -3.10 0.57
CA TRP A 46 -8.55 -4.46 0.76
C TRP A 46 -7.87 -5.49 -0.14
N ILE A 47 -7.63 -5.18 -1.43
CA ILE A 47 -6.88 -6.09 -2.31
C ILE A 47 -5.50 -6.39 -1.71
N VAL A 48 -4.79 -5.37 -1.23
CA VAL A 48 -3.48 -5.57 -0.57
C VAL A 48 -3.60 -6.45 0.66
N GLN A 49 -4.60 -6.21 1.51
CA GLN A 49 -4.80 -6.96 2.74
C GLN A 49 -5.19 -8.42 2.47
N GLU A 50 -5.97 -8.70 1.42
CA GLU A 50 -6.28 -10.07 1.00
C GLU A 50 -5.03 -10.83 0.54
N GLU A 51 -4.15 -10.18 -0.23
CA GLU A 51 -2.95 -10.82 -0.78
C GLU A 51 -1.82 -10.98 0.26
N ARG A 52 -1.78 -10.11 1.29
CA ARG A 52 -0.65 -10.03 2.23
C ARG A 52 -1.00 -10.31 3.69
N GLY A 53 -2.27 -10.24 4.05
CA GLY A 53 -2.76 -10.30 5.44
C GLY A 53 -2.55 -9.01 6.25
N TRP A 54 -1.63 -8.13 5.84
CA TRP A 54 -1.33 -6.86 6.50
C TRP A 54 -0.82 -5.82 5.50
N ILE A 55 -0.94 -4.53 5.85
CA ILE A 55 -0.48 -3.42 4.99
C ILE A 55 0.87 -2.89 5.48
N SER A 56 1.91 -3.14 4.68
CA SER A 56 3.27 -2.68 4.94
C SER A 56 3.54 -1.27 4.41
N GLU A 57 4.59 -0.61 4.90
CA GLU A 57 5.06 0.68 4.34
C GLU A 57 5.34 0.60 2.83
N ARG A 58 5.84 -0.54 2.34
CA ARG A 58 6.05 -0.75 0.90
C ARG A 58 4.72 -0.84 0.15
N ALA A 59 3.74 -1.56 0.71
CA ALA A 59 2.42 -1.67 0.12
C ALA A 59 1.65 -0.34 0.12
N ILE A 60 1.85 0.49 1.16
CA ILE A 60 1.36 1.87 1.20
C ILE A 60 1.92 2.67 0.01
N GLY A 61 3.23 2.55 -0.24
CA GLY A 61 3.88 3.17 -1.41
C GLY A 61 3.27 2.69 -2.73
N GLU A 62 3.07 1.39 -2.87
CA GLU A 62 2.49 0.80 -4.08
C GLU A 62 1.05 1.27 -4.35
N VAL A 63 0.21 1.34 -3.31
CA VAL A 63 -1.16 1.89 -3.39
C VAL A 63 -1.13 3.37 -3.77
N ALA A 64 -0.22 4.13 -3.16
CA ALA A 64 -0.06 5.55 -3.46
C ALA A 64 0.28 5.76 -4.95
N GLU A 65 1.24 5.01 -5.48
CA GLU A 65 1.61 5.05 -6.89
C GLU A 65 0.46 4.65 -7.81
N ALA A 66 -0.24 3.56 -7.50
CA ALA A 66 -1.34 3.06 -8.33
C ALA A 66 -2.52 4.05 -8.44
N LEU A 67 -2.78 4.81 -7.37
CA LEU A 67 -3.90 5.75 -7.28
C LEU A 67 -3.53 7.21 -7.54
N GLY A 68 -2.24 7.52 -7.72
CA GLY A 68 -1.76 8.90 -7.86
C GLY A 68 -1.92 9.72 -6.57
N LEU A 69 -1.66 9.10 -5.42
CA LEU A 69 -1.70 9.70 -4.08
C LEU A 69 -0.29 9.79 -3.49
N THR A 70 -0.15 10.49 -2.36
CA THR A 70 1.09 10.43 -1.58
C THR A 70 1.05 9.25 -0.60
N PRO A 71 2.20 8.61 -0.29
CA PRO A 71 2.26 7.57 0.74
C PRO A 71 1.75 8.06 2.10
N ALA A 72 2.00 9.33 2.45
CA ALA A 72 1.52 9.92 3.69
C ALA A 72 -0.02 9.97 3.77
N TYR A 73 -0.70 10.26 2.66
CA TYR A 73 -2.15 10.25 2.61
C TYR A 73 -2.73 8.84 2.81
N VAL A 74 -2.16 7.86 2.10
CA VAL A 74 -2.55 6.45 2.24
C VAL A 74 -2.29 5.95 3.67
N LYS A 75 -1.13 6.26 4.23
CA LYS A 75 -0.78 5.94 5.63
C LYS A 75 -1.76 6.55 6.62
N GLY A 76 -2.15 7.81 6.42
CA GLY A 76 -3.16 8.47 7.25
C GLY A 76 -4.47 7.69 7.28
N VAL A 77 -4.93 7.21 6.12
CA VAL A 77 -6.15 6.39 5.99
C VAL A 77 -5.99 5.03 6.68
N VAL A 78 -4.88 4.32 6.45
CA VAL A 78 -4.58 3.04 7.12
C VAL A 78 -4.58 3.20 8.65
N THR A 79 -3.94 4.25 9.18
CA THR A 79 -3.90 4.49 10.63
C THR A 79 -5.24 4.94 11.21
N PHE A 80 -6.12 5.54 10.40
CA PHE A 80 -7.43 6.00 10.84
C PHE A 80 -8.44 4.85 10.96
N TYR A 81 -8.38 3.89 10.04
CA TYR A 81 -9.27 2.74 10.02
C TYR A 81 -8.62 1.54 10.72
N THR A 82 -9.14 1.17 11.89
CA THR A 82 -8.64 0.02 12.70
C THR A 82 -8.83 -1.36 12.06
N MET A 83 -9.40 -1.41 10.86
CA MET A 83 -9.62 -2.64 10.08
C MET A 83 -8.35 -3.09 9.34
N TYR A 84 -7.39 -2.18 9.17
CA TYR A 84 -6.13 -2.34 8.45
C TYR A 84 -4.95 -2.36 9.41
#